data_AF-A0A8C5AE31-F1
#
_entry.id   AF-A0A8C5AE31-F1
#
_cell.length_a   1.000
_cell.length_b   1.000
_cell.length_c   1.000
_cell.angle_alpha   90.00
_cell.angle_beta   90.00
_cell.angle_gamma   90.00
#
_symmetry.space_group_name_H-M   'P 1'
#
loop_
_entity.id
_entity.type
_entity.pdbx_description
1 polymer ?
#
loop_
_entity_poly.entity_id
_entity_poly.type
_entity_poly.pdbx_seq_one_letter_code
_entity_poly.pdbx_strand_id
1 'polypeptide(L)'
;MAIKLYYTTVTASREVKSQQAEMMRILESKSIKFELIDISVGGEVRDEMRNKAGNPAAVPPQLFNDDQYCGNFELFSEAVEADTVEQFLKMA
;
A
#
# COMPACT_ATOMS: atom_id res chain seq x y z
N MET A 1 5.93 9.58 10.95
CA MET A 1 4.57 9.13 10.62
C MET A 1 4.22 9.66 9.24
N ALA A 2 4.67 8.96 8.21
CA ALA A 2 4.28 9.17 6.84
C ALA A 2 3.74 7.84 6.29
N ILE A 3 2.46 7.83 5.88
CA ILE A 3 1.89 6.67 5.21
C ILE A 3 2.47 6.61 3.80
N LYS A 4 3.05 5.47 3.43
CA LYS A 4 3.64 5.22 2.12
C LYS A 4 2.87 4.10 1.45
N LEU A 5 2.37 4.37 0.26
CA LEU A 5 1.72 3.41 -0.61
C LEU A 5 2.66 3.07 -1.76
N TYR A 6 3.23 1.88 -1.74
CA TYR A 6 3.94 1.33 -2.88
C TYR A 6 2.91 0.89 -3.91
N TYR A 7 3.03 1.46 -5.10
CA TYR A 7 2.15 1.24 -6.24
C TYR A 7 3.00 1.14 -7.51
N THR A 8 2.36 0.92 -8.66
CA THR A 8 2.99 0.92 -9.97
C THR A 8 2.13 1.69 -10.97
N THR A 9 2.75 2.57 -11.74
CA THR A 9 2.12 3.17 -12.93
C THR A 9 2.13 2.23 -14.13
N VAL A 10 3.03 1.23 -14.13
CA VAL A 10 3.20 0.27 -15.22
C VAL A 10 2.72 -1.11 -14.76
N THR A 11 1.54 -1.51 -15.21
CA THR A 11 1.01 -2.87 -15.00
C THR A 11 0.02 -3.27 -16.09
N ALA A 12 0.08 -4.53 -16.51
CA ALA A 12 -0.94 -5.15 -17.37
C ALA A 12 -2.04 -5.86 -16.54
N SER A 13 -1.86 -5.99 -15.22
CA SER A 13 -2.85 -6.61 -14.33
C SER A 13 -3.97 -5.63 -14.02
N ARG A 14 -5.18 -5.97 -14.45
CA ARG A 14 -6.40 -5.21 -14.14
C ARG A 14 -6.68 -5.19 -12.64
N GLU A 15 -6.41 -6.30 -11.97
CA GLU A 15 -6.59 -6.46 -10.54
C GLU A 15 -5.71 -5.48 -9.77
N VAL A 16 -4.40 -5.48 -10.04
CA VAL A 16 -3.45 -4.54 -9.43
C VAL A 16 -3.87 -3.09 -9.67
N LYS A 17 -4.29 -2.76 -10.91
CA LYS A 17 -4.79 -1.41 -11.22
C LYS A 17 -6.03 -1.04 -10.39
N SER A 18 -6.98 -1.96 -10.23
CA SER A 18 -8.21 -1.74 -9.47
C SER A 18 -7.93 -1.57 -7.97
N GLN A 19 -7.15 -2.49 -7.39
CA GLN A 19 -6.81 -2.50 -5.96
C GLN A 19 -6.07 -1.22 -5.55
N GLN A 20 -5.10 -0.77 -6.34
CA GLN A 20 -4.37 0.47 -6.08
C GLN A 20 -5.29 1.69 -6.10
N ALA A 21 -6.17 1.79 -7.11
CA ALA A 21 -7.10 2.91 -7.24
C ALA A 21 -8.11 2.95 -6.08
N GLU A 22 -8.58 1.78 -5.65
CA GLU A 22 -9.49 1.65 -4.53
C GLU A 22 -8.83 2.05 -3.21
N MET A 23 -7.61 1.57 -2.92
CA MET A 23 -6.87 1.99 -1.73
C MET A 23 -6.62 3.49 -1.69
N MET A 24 -6.17 4.09 -2.80
CA MET A 24 -5.97 5.54 -2.88
C MET A 24 -7.27 6.28 -2.58
N ARG A 25 -8.38 5.88 -3.22
CA ARG A 25 -9.70 6.51 -3.00
C ARG A 25 -10.15 6.42 -1.54
N ILE A 26 -9.91 5.30 -0.87
CA ILE A 26 -10.32 5.12 0.53
C ILE A 26 -9.44 5.96 1.46
N LEU A 27 -8.13 6.01 1.24
CA LEU A 27 -7.23 6.86 2.03
C LEU A 27 -7.59 8.34 1.87
N GLU A 28 -7.87 8.77 0.64
CA GLU A 28 -8.34 10.13 0.33
C GLU A 28 -9.68 10.44 0.98
N SER A 29 -10.65 9.52 0.95
CA SER A 29 -11.97 9.74 1.58
C SER A 29 -11.90 9.88 3.09
N LYS A 30 -10.94 9.18 3.73
CA LYS A 30 -10.63 9.32 5.17
C LYS A 30 -9.69 10.49 5.47
N SER A 31 -9.34 11.33 4.48
CA SER A 31 -8.42 12.48 4.61
C SER A 31 -7.03 12.12 5.14
N ILE A 32 -6.58 10.90 4.88
CA ILE A 32 -5.27 10.41 5.28
C ILE A 32 -4.25 10.86 4.24
N LYS A 33 -3.20 11.56 4.67
CA LYS A 33 -2.10 11.94 3.78
C LYS A 33 -1.16 10.76 3.59
N PHE A 34 -0.85 10.44 2.34
CA PHE A 34 0.08 9.38 1.98
C PHE A 34 1.00 9.81 0.85
N GLU A 35 2.18 9.18 0.79
CA GLU A 35 3.16 9.29 -0.27
C GLU A 35 3.00 8.10 -1.23
N LEU A 36 3.06 8.36 -2.52
CA LEU A 36 3.04 7.34 -3.57
C LEU A 36 4.46 6.99 -3.97
N ILE A 37 4.81 5.71 -3.87
CA ILE A 37 6.13 5.19 -4.26
C ILE A 37 5.95 4.23 -5.43
N ASP A 38 6.38 4.66 -6.62
CA ASP A 38 6.22 3.90 -7.84
C ASP A 38 7.35 2.87 -8.02
N ILE A 39 7.02 1.58 -7.89
CA ILE A 39 7.97 0.48 -8.04
C ILE A 39 8.42 0.26 -9.49
N SER A 40 7.79 0.90 -10.47
CA SER A 40 8.19 0.79 -11.87
C SER A 40 9.38 1.67 -12.25
N VAL A 41 9.73 2.63 -11.38
CA VAL A 41 10.85 3.57 -11.60
C VAL A 41 12.21 2.85 -11.56
N GLY A 42 12.33 1.77 -10.79
CA GLY A 42 13.56 0.99 -10.70
C GLY A 42 13.39 -0.33 -9.94
N GLY A 43 14.21 -1.33 -10.29
CA GLY A 43 14.17 -2.65 -9.64
C GLY A 43 14.43 -2.60 -8.13
N GLU A 44 15.29 -1.69 -7.69
CA GLU A 44 15.66 -1.50 -6.28
C GLU A 44 14.44 -1.13 -5.41
N VAL A 45 13.54 -0.29 -5.91
CA VAL A 45 12.33 0.13 -5.18
C VAL A 45 11.36 -1.04 -4.99
N ARG A 46 11.22 -1.88 -6.03
CA ARG A 46 10.44 -3.12 -5.94
C ARG A 46 11.04 -4.09 -4.94
N ASP A 47 12.35 -4.24 -4.95
CA ASP A 47 13.04 -5.16 -4.05
C ASP A 47 13.01 -4.63 -2.60
N GLU A 48 13.10 -3.31 -2.39
CA GLU A 48 12.85 -2.66 -1.11
C GLU A 48 11.44 -2.97 -0.59
N MET A 49 10.40 -2.78 -1.41
CA MET A 49 9.01 -3.10 -1.04
C MET A 49 8.88 -4.57 -0.60
N ARG A 50 9.45 -5.51 -1.36
CA ARG A 50 9.40 -6.94 -1.07
C ARG A 50 10.14 -7.31 0.21
N ASN A 51 11.32 -6.71 0.42
CA ASN A 51 12.13 -6.91 1.62
C ASN A 51 11.42 -6.38 2.86
N LYS A 52 10.87 -5.16 2.80
CA LYS A 52 10.12 -4.56 3.91
C LYS A 52 8.82 -5.30 4.21
N ALA A 53 8.14 -5.83 3.18
CA ALA A 53 6.95 -6.67 3.35
C ALA A 53 7.29 -8.09 3.85
N GLY A 54 8.58 -8.49 3.87
CA GLY A 54 8.99 -9.85 4.21
C GLY A 54 8.49 -10.91 3.22
N ASN A 55 8.08 -10.50 2.01
CA ASN A 55 7.52 -11.38 1.00
C ASN A 55 8.15 -11.12 -0.38
N PRO A 56 8.98 -12.04 -0.91
CA PRO A 56 9.65 -11.87 -2.21
C PRO A 56 8.68 -11.85 -3.40
N ALA A 57 7.46 -12.34 -3.22
CA ALA A 57 6.40 -12.34 -4.22
C ALA A 57 5.39 -11.20 -4.02
N ALA A 58 5.65 -10.24 -3.11
CA ALA A 58 4.74 -9.12 -2.89
C ALA A 58 4.50 -8.34 -4.19
N VAL A 59 3.22 -8.07 -4.44
CA VAL A 59 2.72 -7.26 -5.55
C VAL A 59 2.06 -5.99 -5.00
N PRO A 60 2.15 -4.85 -5.69
CA PRO A 60 1.42 -3.66 -5.29
C PRO A 60 -0.10 -3.90 -5.37
N PRO A 61 -0.91 -3.20 -4.55
CA PRO A 61 -0.52 -2.17 -3.58
C PRO A 61 0.02 -2.73 -2.25
N GLN A 62 0.98 -2.01 -1.64
CA GLN A 62 1.51 -2.33 -0.30
C GLN A 62 1.61 -1.06 0.55
N LEU A 63 1.06 -1.10 1.76
CA LEU A 63 1.05 0.02 2.71
C LEU A 63 2.11 -0.12 3.79
N PHE A 64 2.75 1.00 4.09
CA PHE A 64 3.72 1.15 5.16
C PHE A 64 3.45 2.44 5.92
N ASN A 65 3.81 2.45 7.20
CA ASN A 65 3.94 3.67 8.00
C ASN A 65 5.43 3.87 8.28
N ASP A 66 6.02 4.89 7.66
CA ASP A 66 7.47 5.13 7.59
C ASP A 66 8.23 3.93 6.99
N ASP A 67 8.77 3.04 7.82
CA ASP A 67 9.44 1.79 7.40
C ASP A 67 8.74 0.53 7.92
N GLN A 68 7.62 0.71 8.64
CA GLN A 68 6.89 -0.38 9.24
C GLN A 68 5.81 -0.86 8.27
N TYR A 69 5.86 -2.15 7.92
CA TYR A 69 4.83 -2.76 7.08
C TYR A 69 3.46 -2.76 7.78
N CYS A 70 2.43 -2.30 7.08
CA CYS A 70 1.04 -2.31 7.55
C CYS A 70 0.28 -3.49 6.93
N GLY A 71 0.32 -3.64 5.60
CA GLY A 71 -0.34 -4.75 4.91
C GLY A 71 -0.52 -4.53 3.42
N ASN A 72 -1.10 -5.54 2.76
CA ASN A 72 -1.49 -5.54 1.36
C ASN A 72 -2.96 -5.05 1.20
N PHE A 73 -3.50 -5.16 -0.01
CA PHE A 73 -4.91 -4.83 -0.29
C PHE A 73 -5.91 -5.59 0.57
N GLU A 74 -5.76 -6.92 0.69
CA GLU A 74 -6.71 -7.78 1.40
C GLU A 74 -6.82 -7.38 2.87
N LEU A 75 -5.68 -7.24 3.56
CA LEU A 75 -5.66 -6.81 4.96
C LEU A 75 -6.20 -5.39 5.14
N PHE A 76 -5.95 -4.50 4.18
CA PHE A 76 -6.53 -3.15 4.20
C PHE A 76 -8.06 -3.19 4.02
N SER A 77 -8.56 -4.03 3.12
CA SER A 77 -10.00 -4.21 2.90
C SER A 77 -10.68 -4.72 4.18
N GLU A 78 -10.09 -5.70 4.85
CA GLU A 78 -10.58 -6.19 6.15
C GLU A 78 -10.61 -5.07 7.20
N ALA A 79 -9.56 -4.24 7.27
CA ALA A 79 -9.51 -3.11 8.19
C ALA A 79 -10.56 -2.02 7.85
N VAL A 80 -10.88 -1.83 6.57
CA VAL A 80 -11.94 -0.92 6.12
C VAL A 80 -13.30 -1.45 6.55
N GLU A 81 -13.58 -2.74 6.35
CA GLU A 81 -14.83 -3.38 6.77
C GLU A 81 -15.01 -3.37 8.29
N ALA A 82 -13.92 -3.52 9.04
CA ALA A 82 -13.90 -3.47 10.50
C ALA A 82 -13.85 -2.04 11.07
N ASP A 83 -13.77 -1.00 10.22
CA ASP A 83 -13.53 0.41 10.60
C ASP A 83 -12.31 0.62 11.52
N THR A 84 -11.26 -0.16 11.30
CA THR A 84 -9.99 -0.14 12.07
C THR A 84 -8.80 0.37 11.25
N VAL A 85 -9.06 1.16 10.20
CA VAL A 85 -8.03 1.65 9.26
C VAL A 85 -6.89 2.39 9.96
N GLU A 86 -7.18 3.25 10.94
CA GLU A 86 -6.13 3.99 11.66
C GLU A 86 -5.20 3.06 12.47
N GLN A 87 -5.77 2.01 13.06
CA GLN A 87 -5.02 0.98 13.78
C GLN A 87 -4.19 0.13 12.82
N PHE A 88 -4.77 -0.25 11.68
CA PHE A 88 -4.07 -0.96 10.60
C PHE A 88 -2.88 -0.15 10.08
N LEU A 89 -3.05 1.16 9.92
CA LEU A 89 -1.99 2.09 9.52
C LEU A 89 -1.03 2.43 10.66
N LYS A 90 -1.26 1.91 11.89
CA LYS A 90 -0.41 2.13 13.06
C LYS A 90 -0.27 3.62 13.41
N MET A 91 -1.36 4.36 13.25
CA MET A 91 -1.46 5.79 13.58
C MET A 91 -1.92 6.04 15.03
N ALA A 92 -2.32 4.98 15.74
CA ALA A 92 -2.81 5.00 17.12
C ALA A 92 -1.70 4.71 18.13
#